data_AF-A0A923ICG3-F1
#
_entry.id   AF-A0A923ICG3-F1
#
_cell.length_a   1.000
_cell.length_b   1.000
_cell.length_c   1.000
_cell.angle_alpha   90.00
_cell.angle_beta   90.00
_cell.angle_gamma   90.00
#
_symmetry.space_group_name_H-M   'P 1'
#
loop_
_entity.id
_entity.type
_entity.pdbx_description
1 polymer ?
#
loop_
_entity_poly.entity_id
_entity_poly.type
_entity_poly.pdbx_seq_one_letter_code
_entity_poly.pdbx_strand_id
1 'polypeptide(L)'
;MRASNLILPLALLLAAPPAAQAYQLWCEDADALRIGVDPQTAAVLLTHAGAMYNCCPEPILYDVEASGGTLTVVERVLEETPCDCICCFDLEIVVADVPPGDWAVVFRWLDAESASWRELTGAVSVPATARDGAPHAELAAPPACLVSTGVEPDASTGAWGLIKTIYR
;
A
#
# COMPACT_ATOMS: atom_id res chain seq x y z
N MET A 1 26.86 -75.93 14.91
CA MET A 1 27.17 -74.62 14.31
C MET A 1 26.22 -73.61 14.94
N ARG A 2 26.72 -72.67 15.77
CA ARG A 2 25.91 -71.68 16.49
C ARG A 2 25.90 -70.39 15.67
N ALA A 3 24.73 -69.95 15.22
CA ALA A 3 24.55 -68.65 14.58
C ALA A 3 24.24 -67.61 15.68
N SER A 4 25.16 -66.69 15.90
CA SER A 4 24.99 -65.56 16.82
C SER A 4 24.21 -64.45 16.12
N ASN A 5 23.06 -64.09 16.69
CA ASN A 5 22.27 -62.94 16.27
C ASN A 5 22.93 -61.64 16.76
N LEU A 6 23.45 -60.82 15.83
CA LEU A 6 23.80 -59.44 16.11
C LEU A 6 22.52 -58.58 16.08
N ILE A 7 22.21 -57.95 17.21
CA ILE A 7 21.18 -56.90 17.31
C ILE A 7 21.91 -55.56 17.14
N LEU A 8 21.64 -54.87 16.03
CA LEU A 8 22.15 -53.52 15.78
C LEU A 8 21.22 -52.50 16.46
N PRO A 9 21.72 -51.56 17.29
CA PRO A 9 20.88 -50.51 17.84
C PRO A 9 20.55 -49.49 16.75
N LEU A 10 19.26 -49.34 16.47
CA LEU A 10 18.70 -48.33 15.59
C LEU A 10 18.85 -46.97 16.29
N ALA A 11 19.91 -46.23 15.97
CA ALA A 11 20.10 -44.86 16.42
C ALA A 11 19.08 -43.97 15.71
N LEU A 12 18.04 -43.57 16.42
CA LEU A 12 17.02 -42.63 15.96
C LEU A 12 17.64 -41.22 15.92
N LEU A 13 18.09 -40.80 14.72
CA LEU A 13 18.46 -39.41 14.46
C LEU A 13 17.20 -38.55 14.51
N LEU A 14 17.02 -37.82 15.61
CA LEU A 14 16.07 -36.71 15.70
C LEU A 14 16.58 -35.60 14.75
N ALA A 15 16.01 -35.56 13.54
CA ALA A 15 16.16 -34.40 12.66
C ALA A 15 15.47 -33.21 13.36
N ALA A 16 16.26 -32.24 13.82
CA ALA A 16 15.71 -30.96 14.23
C ALA A 16 14.94 -30.38 13.02
N PRO A 17 13.70 -29.90 13.20
CA PRO A 17 13.03 -29.16 12.14
C PRO A 17 13.95 -28.00 11.72
N PRO A 18 14.01 -27.65 10.42
CA PRO A 18 14.70 -26.44 10.01
C PRO A 18 14.12 -25.31 10.87
N ALA A 19 14.99 -24.57 11.54
CA ALA A 19 14.60 -23.37 12.27
C ALA A 19 13.72 -22.56 11.31
N ALA A 20 12.44 -22.44 11.65
CA ALA A 20 11.52 -21.58 10.92
C ALA A 20 12.18 -20.21 10.90
N GLN A 21 12.69 -19.83 9.73
CA GLN A 21 13.20 -18.50 9.53
C GLN A 21 11.98 -17.59 9.68
N ALA A 22 11.87 -16.93 10.83
CA ALA A 22 11.09 -15.72 10.96
C ALA A 22 11.80 -14.62 10.15
N TYR A 23 11.80 -14.75 8.82
CA TYR A 23 11.86 -13.57 7.98
C TYR A 23 10.52 -12.89 8.16
N GLN A 24 10.46 -11.85 8.99
CA GLN A 24 9.45 -10.82 8.83
C GLN A 24 9.69 -10.28 7.39
N LEU A 25 8.88 -10.56 6.35
CA LEU A 25 7.41 -10.49 6.23
C LEU A 25 6.90 -9.15 6.77
N TRP A 26 7.67 -8.05 6.62
CA TRP A 26 7.23 -6.79 7.21
C TRP A 26 6.04 -6.16 6.48
N CYS A 27 5.97 -6.25 5.15
CA CYS A 27 4.74 -6.05 4.39
C CYS A 27 4.51 -7.29 3.52
N GLU A 28 3.47 -8.09 3.78
CA GLU A 28 3.04 -9.14 2.84
C GLU A 28 2.69 -8.50 1.50
N ASP A 29 3.06 -9.13 0.38
CA ASP A 29 2.84 -8.60 -0.97
C ASP A 29 3.38 -7.17 -1.22
N ALA A 30 4.54 -6.82 -0.63
CA ALA A 30 5.17 -5.50 -0.78
C ALA A 30 5.21 -5.03 -2.26
N ASP A 31 4.72 -3.82 -2.48
CA ASP A 31 4.60 -3.16 -3.79
C ASP A 31 3.84 -3.99 -4.84
N ALA A 32 2.66 -4.50 -4.49
CA ALA A 32 1.78 -5.18 -5.44
C ALA A 32 0.65 -4.26 -5.92
N LEU A 33 0.36 -4.30 -7.22
CA LEU A 33 -0.77 -3.59 -7.83
C LEU A 33 -1.92 -4.56 -8.09
N ARG A 34 -3.09 -4.26 -7.51
CA ARG A 34 -4.36 -4.93 -7.84
C ARG A 34 -5.27 -3.94 -8.55
N ILE A 35 -5.97 -4.41 -9.59
CA ILE A 35 -6.80 -3.57 -10.45
C ILE A 35 -8.18 -4.22 -10.62
N GLY A 36 -9.22 -3.42 -10.52
CA GLY A 36 -10.59 -3.83 -10.74
C GLY A 36 -11.47 -2.69 -11.27
N VAL A 37 -12.74 -2.99 -11.46
CA VAL A 37 -13.78 -2.01 -11.80
C VAL A 37 -14.95 -2.22 -10.87
N ASP A 38 -15.45 -1.14 -10.27
CA ASP A 38 -16.69 -1.16 -9.52
C ASP A 38 -17.88 -1.40 -10.48
N PRO A 39 -18.66 -2.49 -10.32
CA PRO A 39 -19.75 -2.81 -11.22
C PRO A 39 -20.94 -1.84 -11.14
N GLN A 40 -21.04 -1.03 -10.08
CA GLN A 40 -22.14 -0.09 -9.85
C GLN A 40 -21.79 1.31 -10.37
N THR A 41 -20.56 1.76 -10.09
CA THR A 41 -20.11 3.13 -10.44
C THR A 41 -19.28 3.17 -11.72
N ALA A 42 -18.80 2.02 -12.19
CA ALA A 42 -17.82 1.87 -13.26
C ALA A 42 -16.48 2.58 -13.01
N ALA A 43 -16.19 2.98 -11.78
CA ALA A 43 -14.89 3.52 -11.39
C ALA A 43 -13.81 2.43 -11.45
N VAL A 44 -12.59 2.81 -11.84
CA VAL A 44 -11.43 1.91 -11.77
C VAL A 44 -10.95 1.89 -10.32
N LEU A 45 -10.81 0.69 -9.76
CA LEU A 45 -10.33 0.46 -8.41
C LEU A 45 -8.88 0.00 -8.50
N LEU A 46 -7.98 0.72 -7.85
CA LEU A 46 -6.58 0.33 -7.72
C LEU A 46 -6.27 0.06 -6.24
N THR A 47 -5.47 -0.97 -5.98
CA THR A 47 -4.87 -1.18 -4.65
C THR A 47 -3.37 -1.26 -4.81
N HIS A 48 -2.66 -0.33 -4.16
CA HIS A 48 -1.22 -0.43 -3.92
C HIS A 48 -1.05 -1.17 -2.59
N ALA A 49 -0.85 -2.48 -2.66
CA ALA A 49 -0.75 -3.36 -1.50
C ALA A 49 0.67 -3.42 -0.95
N GLY A 50 0.78 -3.45 0.38
CA GLY A 50 2.07 -3.51 1.06
C GLY A 50 2.96 -2.28 0.85
N ALA A 51 2.36 -1.11 0.60
CA ALA A 51 3.07 0.15 0.44
C ALA A 51 3.72 0.57 1.77
N MET A 52 5.00 0.90 1.74
CA MET A 52 5.79 1.18 2.94
C MET A 52 5.97 2.69 3.11
N TYR A 53 5.37 3.24 4.18
CA TYR A 53 5.47 4.67 4.51
C TYR A 53 5.67 4.89 6.01
N ASN A 54 6.03 6.11 6.38
CA ASN A 54 5.92 6.55 7.75
C ASN A 54 4.51 6.31 8.31
N CYS A 55 4.39 5.89 9.57
CA CYS A 55 3.10 5.57 10.20
C CYS A 55 2.15 6.77 10.31
N CYS A 56 2.67 7.99 10.15
CA CYS A 56 1.91 9.22 10.06
C CYS A 56 2.09 9.85 8.68
N PRO A 57 1.67 9.17 7.60
CA PRO A 57 1.81 9.78 6.30
C PRO A 57 0.96 11.05 6.30
N GLU A 58 1.49 12.14 5.74
CA GLU A 58 0.63 13.28 5.43
C GLU A 58 -0.26 12.91 4.22
N PRO A 59 -1.08 13.81 3.67
CA PRO A 59 -1.97 13.46 2.57
C PRO A 59 -1.23 12.75 1.42
N ILE A 60 -1.67 11.53 1.12
CA ILE A 60 -1.27 10.79 -0.07
C ILE A 60 -2.16 11.30 -1.21
N LEU A 61 -1.53 11.90 -2.21
CA LEU A 61 -2.19 12.50 -3.37
C LEU A 61 -1.97 11.64 -4.61
N TYR A 62 -2.90 11.74 -5.55
CA TYR A 62 -2.84 11.01 -6.81
C TYR A 62 -3.08 11.96 -7.98
N ASP A 63 -2.14 11.99 -8.92
CA ASP A 63 -2.36 12.62 -10.23
C ASP A 63 -2.78 11.55 -11.23
N VAL A 64 -3.75 11.88 -12.08
CA VAL A 64 -4.25 10.96 -13.11
C VAL A 64 -4.15 11.60 -14.48
N GLU A 65 -3.63 10.85 -15.43
CA GLU A 65 -3.60 11.21 -16.84
C GLU A 65 -4.13 10.06 -17.69
N ALA A 66 -5.09 10.35 -18.56
CA ALA A 66 -5.61 9.39 -19.53
C ALA A 66 -5.30 9.86 -20.95
N SER A 67 -4.43 9.13 -21.65
CA SER A 67 -3.99 9.50 -23.00
C SER A 67 -3.58 8.27 -23.80
N GLY A 68 -4.01 8.20 -25.07
CA GLY A 68 -3.56 7.16 -26.00
C GLY A 68 -3.82 5.71 -25.55
N GLY A 69 -4.92 5.46 -24.82
CA GLY A 69 -5.25 4.14 -24.27
C GLY A 69 -4.42 3.76 -23.03
N THR A 70 -3.68 4.71 -22.45
CA THR A 70 -2.94 4.54 -21.20
C THR A 70 -3.55 5.41 -20.11
N LEU A 71 -3.87 4.80 -18.97
CA LEU A 71 -4.29 5.45 -17.73
C LEU A 71 -3.09 5.45 -16.78
N THR A 72 -2.45 6.61 -16.63
CA THR A 72 -1.32 6.80 -15.72
C THR A 72 -1.83 7.35 -14.40
N VAL A 73 -1.48 6.70 -13.30
CA VAL A 73 -1.78 7.16 -11.93
C VAL A 73 -0.46 7.32 -11.18
N VAL A 74 -0.21 8.53 -10.68
CA VAL A 74 1.01 8.88 -9.95
C VAL A 74 0.67 9.17 -8.50
N GLU A 75 1.13 8.30 -7.61
CA GLU A 75 1.05 8.45 -6.17
C GLU A 75 2.15 9.40 -5.67
N ARG A 76 1.77 10.31 -4.78
CA ARG A 76 2.66 11.26 -4.12
C ARG A 76 2.38 11.27 -2.63
N VAL A 77 3.39 10.92 -1.84
CA VAL A 77 3.35 11.11 -0.39
C VAL A 77 4.00 12.44 -0.06
N LEU A 78 3.27 13.27 0.66
CA LEU A 78 3.84 14.46 1.29
C LEU A 78 4.43 14.01 2.64
N GLU A 79 5.71 14.30 2.85
CA GLU A 79 6.38 14.04 4.13
C GLU A 79 7.05 15.33 4.61
N GLU A 80 6.28 16.23 5.21
CA GLU A 80 6.78 17.43 5.88
C GLU A 80 7.13 17.15 7.36
N THR A 81 6.52 16.12 7.97
CA THR A 81 6.69 15.79 9.39
C THR A 81 7.40 14.43 9.58
N PRO A 82 8.54 14.38 10.30
CA PRO A 82 9.21 13.10 10.57
C PRO A 82 8.40 12.21 11.51
N CYS A 83 8.43 10.91 11.25
CA CYS A 83 7.80 9.87 12.07
C CYS A 83 8.83 8.81 12.48
N ASP A 84 8.74 8.28 13.70
CA ASP A 84 9.71 7.31 14.24
C ASP A 84 9.38 5.84 13.90
N CYS A 85 8.38 5.60 13.05
CA CYS A 85 7.99 4.25 12.65
C CYS A 85 7.55 4.15 11.19
N ILE A 86 7.78 2.96 10.63
CA ILE A 86 7.37 2.56 9.30
C ILE A 86 6.19 1.59 9.41
N CYS A 87 5.15 1.85 8.62
CA CYS A 87 3.94 1.04 8.50
C CYS A 87 3.78 0.52 7.08
N CYS A 88 3.03 -0.58 6.98
CA CYS A 88 2.55 -1.11 5.71
C CYS A 88 1.10 -0.70 5.51
N PHE A 89 0.81 -0.22 4.31
CA PHE A 89 -0.51 0.23 3.93
C PHE A 89 -0.98 -0.51 2.68
N ASP A 90 -2.24 -0.93 2.70
CA ASP A 90 -2.97 -1.26 1.49
C ASP A 90 -3.76 -0.02 1.09
N LEU A 91 -3.24 0.73 0.11
CA LEU A 91 -3.83 1.98 -0.32
C LEU A 91 -4.87 1.71 -1.39
N GLU A 92 -6.14 1.89 -1.03
CA GLU A 92 -7.27 1.76 -1.93
C GLU A 92 -7.55 3.10 -2.62
N ILE A 93 -7.54 3.07 -3.94
CA ILE A 93 -7.63 4.26 -4.80
C ILE A 93 -8.82 4.06 -5.74
N VAL A 94 -9.66 5.08 -5.82
CA VAL A 94 -10.79 5.13 -6.76
C VAL A 94 -10.45 6.13 -7.85
N VAL A 95 -10.38 5.67 -9.10
CA VAL A 95 -10.26 6.53 -10.27
C VAL A 95 -11.63 6.65 -10.93
N ALA A 96 -12.25 7.81 -10.74
CA ALA A 96 -13.56 8.13 -11.26
C ALA A 96 -13.48 8.71 -12.68
N ASP A 97 -14.61 8.69 -13.39
CA ASP A 97 -14.80 9.29 -14.71
C ASP A 97 -13.78 8.85 -15.79
N VAL A 98 -13.26 7.61 -15.68
CA VAL A 98 -12.45 6.99 -16.73
C VAL A 98 -13.36 6.69 -17.93
N PRO A 99 -13.04 7.19 -19.14
CA PRO A 99 -13.86 6.92 -20.32
C PRO A 99 -13.96 5.41 -20.60
N PRO A 100 -15.10 4.93 -21.13
CA PRO A 100 -15.25 3.53 -21.54
C PRO A 100 -14.17 3.07 -22.52
N GLY A 101 -13.64 1.86 -22.33
CA GLY A 101 -12.61 1.29 -23.19
C GLY A 101 -11.64 0.38 -22.46
N ASP A 102 -10.72 -0.20 -23.22
CA ASP A 102 -9.60 -0.98 -22.69
C ASP A 102 -8.40 -0.05 -22.43
N TRP A 103 -7.87 -0.10 -21.22
CA TRP A 103 -6.80 0.77 -20.75
C TRP A 103 -5.60 -0.05 -20.28
N ALA A 104 -4.42 0.34 -20.72
CA ALA A 104 -3.17 0.00 -20.04
C ALA A 104 -3.05 0.89 -18.80
N VAL A 105 -2.90 0.31 -17.63
CA VAL A 105 -2.73 1.05 -16.38
C VAL A 105 -1.25 1.12 -16.05
N VAL A 106 -0.75 2.33 -15.78
CA VAL A 106 0.61 2.59 -15.32
C VAL A 106 0.53 3.27 -13.96
N PHE A 107 0.89 2.55 -12.91
CA PHE A 107 0.90 3.05 -11.54
C PHE A 107 2.33 3.38 -11.11
N ARG A 108 2.58 4.59 -10.63
CA ARG A 108 3.92 5.09 -10.33
C ARG A 108 3.98 5.77 -8.97
N TRP A 109 5.08 5.56 -8.25
CA TRP A 109 5.40 6.26 -7.03
C TRP A 109 6.91 6.55 -6.97
N LEU A 110 7.30 7.53 -6.17
CA LEU A 110 8.70 7.79 -5.86
C LEU A 110 9.07 6.99 -4.60
N ASP A 111 9.98 6.04 -4.73
CA ASP A 111 10.58 5.34 -3.61
C ASP A 111 11.65 6.26 -2.98
N ALA A 112 11.43 6.63 -1.73
CA ALA A 112 12.23 7.61 -1.01
C ALA A 112 13.62 7.05 -0.65
N GLU A 113 13.69 5.75 -0.31
CA GLU A 113 14.91 5.05 0.05
C GLU A 113 15.87 4.93 -1.13
N SER A 114 15.35 4.62 -2.31
CA SER A 114 16.15 4.53 -3.54
C SER A 114 16.26 5.85 -4.31
N ALA A 115 15.48 6.87 -3.92
CA ALA A 115 15.31 8.13 -4.64
C ALA A 115 15.01 7.91 -6.13
N SER A 116 14.22 6.88 -6.45
CA SER A 116 13.94 6.47 -7.81
C SER A 116 12.46 6.21 -8.05
N TRP A 117 12.00 6.48 -9.28
CA TRP A 117 10.63 6.17 -9.67
C TRP A 117 10.46 4.67 -9.80
N ARG A 118 9.41 4.15 -9.17
CA ARG A 118 8.93 2.79 -9.32
C ARG A 118 7.70 2.79 -10.19
N GLU A 119 7.45 1.65 -10.82
CA GLU A 119 6.33 1.49 -11.74
C GLU A 119 5.78 0.07 -11.67
N LEU A 120 4.46 -0.02 -11.65
CA LEU A 120 3.70 -1.26 -11.82
C LEU A 120 2.71 -1.06 -12.95
N THR A 121 2.51 -2.10 -13.75
CA THR A 121 1.62 -2.04 -14.91
C THR A 121 0.55 -3.10 -14.83
N GLY A 122 -0.62 -2.79 -15.36
CA GLY A 122 -1.68 -3.76 -15.58
C GLY A 122 -2.64 -3.32 -16.68
N ALA A 123 -3.82 -3.93 -16.71
CA ALA A 123 -4.84 -3.60 -17.69
C ALA A 123 -6.22 -3.67 -17.08
N VAL A 124 -7.14 -2.86 -17.60
CA VAL A 124 -8.53 -2.81 -17.15
C VAL A 124 -9.47 -2.49 -18.32
N SER A 125 -10.64 -3.12 -18.34
CA SER A 125 -11.70 -2.84 -19.30
C SER A 125 -12.83 -2.08 -18.60
N VAL A 126 -13.01 -0.81 -18.95
CA VAL A 126 -14.04 0.07 -18.40
C VAL A 126 -15.32 -0.09 -19.22
N PRO A 127 -16.47 -0.41 -18.59
CA PRO A 127 -17.70 -0.74 -19.32
C PRO A 127 -18.28 0.48 -20.03
N ALA A 128 -19.07 0.22 -21.09
CA ALA A 128 -19.76 1.25 -21.87
C ALA A 128 -20.75 2.11 -21.06
N THR A 129 -21.08 1.70 -19.82
CA THR A 129 -21.93 2.44 -18.88
C THR A 129 -21.17 3.50 -18.07
N ALA A 130 -19.84 3.53 -18.15
CA ALA A 130 -19.04 4.53 -17.46
C ALA A 130 -19.32 5.94 -17.98
N ARG A 131 -19.08 6.93 -17.12
CA ARG A 131 -19.16 8.34 -17.50
C ARG A 131 -17.93 8.70 -18.33
N ASP A 132 -18.15 9.50 -19.36
CA ASP A 132 -17.07 10.11 -20.14
C ASP A 132 -16.72 11.46 -19.50
N GLY A 133 -15.55 11.53 -18.87
CA GLY A 133 -15.08 12.71 -18.15
C GLY A 133 -13.56 12.77 -18.03
N ALA A 134 -13.07 13.79 -17.34
CA ALA A 134 -11.66 13.89 -17.00
C ALA A 134 -11.38 13.00 -15.79
N PRO A 135 -10.53 11.97 -15.92
CA PRO A 135 -10.28 11.06 -14.81
C PRO A 135 -9.63 11.78 -13.63
N HIS A 136 -10.05 11.42 -12.42
CA HIS A 136 -9.46 11.90 -11.19
C HIS A 136 -9.42 10.77 -10.17
N ALA A 137 -8.40 10.78 -9.31
CA ALA A 137 -8.21 9.77 -8.30
C ALA A 137 -8.35 10.36 -6.90
N GLU A 138 -8.95 9.57 -6.02
CA GLU A 138 -9.00 9.84 -4.60
C GLU A 138 -8.78 8.54 -3.82
N LEU A 139 -8.37 8.69 -2.57
CA LEU A 139 -8.24 7.57 -1.65
C LEU A 139 -9.65 7.11 -1.23
N ALA A 140 -9.97 5.82 -1.39
CA ALA A 140 -11.30 5.27 -1.11
C ALA A 140 -11.70 5.47 0.36
N ALA A 141 -10.74 5.28 1.26
CA ALA A 141 -10.82 5.62 2.66
C ALA A 141 -9.42 5.94 3.20
N PRO A 142 -9.27 6.90 4.12
CA PRO A 142 -8.03 7.04 4.86
C PRO A 142 -7.73 5.70 5.56
N PRO A 143 -6.52 5.12 5.44
CA PRO A 143 -6.15 3.95 6.23
C PRO A 143 -6.43 4.22 7.70
N ALA A 144 -6.78 3.18 8.45
CA ALA A 144 -7.25 3.32 9.84
C ALA A 144 -6.28 4.13 10.75
N CYS A 145 -5.00 4.22 10.39
CA CYS A 145 -4.00 5.04 11.07
C CYS A 145 -4.05 6.54 10.73
N LEU A 146 -4.60 6.93 9.58
CA LEU A 146 -4.84 8.33 9.19
C LEU A 146 -6.05 8.94 9.89
N VAL A 147 -6.96 8.11 10.40
CA VAL A 147 -7.99 8.57 11.30
C VAL A 147 -7.33 8.70 12.68
N SER A 148 -6.64 9.81 12.92
CA SER A 148 -6.37 10.18 14.30
C SER A 148 -7.74 10.23 14.97
N THR A 149 -8.07 9.23 15.79
CA THR A 149 -9.20 9.36 16.70
C THR A 149 -8.78 10.47 17.63
N GLY A 150 -9.13 11.69 17.26
CA GLY A 150 -9.05 12.85 18.09
C GLY A 150 -9.94 12.60 19.29
N VAL A 151 -9.43 11.87 20.27
CA VAL A 151 -9.52 12.38 21.62
C VAL A 151 -8.71 13.67 21.53
N GLU A 152 -9.36 14.79 21.19
CA GLU A 152 -8.74 16.08 21.36
C GLU A 152 -8.21 16.10 22.80
N PRO A 153 -6.89 16.17 23.03
CA PRO A 153 -6.43 16.52 24.35
C PRO A 153 -7.03 17.89 24.62
N ASP A 154 -7.86 17.97 25.66
CA ASP A 154 -8.44 19.20 26.19
C ASP A 154 -7.46 20.37 25.94
N ALA A 155 -7.87 21.28 25.05
CA ALA A 155 -7.08 22.40 24.58
C ALA A 155 -6.71 23.41 25.69
N SER A 156 -7.01 23.12 26.97
CA SER A 156 -6.83 24.04 28.07
C SER A 156 -5.48 23.98 28.80
N THR A 157 -4.56 23.02 28.57
CA THR A 157 -3.33 22.96 29.41
C THR A 157 -1.99 22.62 28.73
N GLY A 158 -1.93 22.49 27.41
CA GLY A 158 -0.67 22.17 26.71
C GLY A 158 0.19 23.40 26.36
N ALA A 159 1.44 23.43 26.82
CA ALA A 159 2.45 24.48 26.53
C ALA A 159 2.66 24.81 25.04
N TRP A 160 2.25 23.92 24.14
CA TRP A 160 2.29 24.11 22.69
C TRP A 160 1.36 25.23 22.17
N GLY A 161 0.28 25.55 22.90
CA GLY A 161 -0.62 26.66 22.55
C GLY A 161 0.04 28.04 22.66
N LEU A 162 1.03 28.19 23.56
CA LEU A 162 1.77 29.45 23.73
C LEU A 162 2.82 29.67 22.64
N ILE A 163 3.38 28.60 22.06
CA ILE A 163 4.42 28.70 21.03
C ILE A 163 3.84 29.25 19.72
N LYS A 164 2.58 28.92 19.38
CA LYS A 164 1.93 29.40 18.14
C LYS A 164 1.62 30.91 18.15
N THR A 165 1.62 31.57 19.31
CA THR A 165 1.33 33.01 19.43
C THR A 165 2.57 33.88 19.21
N ILE A 166 3.77 33.32 19.28
CA ILE A 166 5.05 34.06 19.14
C ILE A 166 5.44 34.24 17.67
N TYR A 167 4.90 33.44 16.76
CA TYR A 167 5.20 33.47 15.32
C TYR A 167 4.10 34.11 14.46
N ARG A 168 3.28 35.00 15.03
CA ARG A 168 2.37 35.88 14.29
C ARG A 168 2.81 37.33 14.37
#